data_AF-A0A6J6R628-F1
#
_entry.id   AF-A0A6J6R628-F1
#
_cell.length_a   1.000
_cell.length_b   1.000
_cell.length_c   1.000
_cell.angle_alpha   90.00
_cell.angle_beta   90.00
_cell.angle_gamma   90.00
#
_symmetry.space_group_name_H-M   'P 1'
#
loop_
_entity.id
_entity.type
_entity.pdbx_description
1 polymer ?
#
loop_
_entity_poly.entity_id
_entity_poly.type
_entity_poly.pdbx_seq_one_letter_code
_entity_poly.pdbx_strand_id
1 'polypeptide(L)'
;MPDKLKSIEAELVKVLEEYGPNVEEIFNLGVKIGRELQAKNLPDYRLETFVKKEEIENLRESIRNKKREIADLILNQVHAAIKEIIDEGDSWDVGVGSYYRNDGKFSDEIVKKYFVQFESIQQPQTNGSFETYFRVKGKLEETFNKFEYGTTIEITLDNDSGEDNTSISSERDIQNLYSPSLMIGVEQTLEGLEKLKQFKEAIVKNLMFQIIGRT
;
A
#
# COMPACT_ATOMS: atom_id res chain seq x y z
N MET A 1 19.45 -25.66 30.60
CA MET A 1 18.58 -24.51 30.93
C MET A 1 17.06 -24.77 30.90
N PRO A 2 16.37 -25.41 29.96
CA PRO A 2 15.07 -24.83 29.57
C PRO A 2 13.86 -25.78 29.48
N ASP A 3 13.96 -27.06 29.85
CA ASP A 3 13.04 -28.10 29.36
C ASP A 3 11.56 -27.90 29.72
N LYS A 4 11.26 -27.43 30.94
CA LYS A 4 9.87 -27.22 31.36
C LYS A 4 9.22 -25.99 30.73
N LEU A 5 9.97 -24.88 30.58
CA LEU A 5 9.46 -23.67 29.89
C LEU A 5 9.27 -23.95 28.40
N LYS A 6 10.23 -24.65 27.77
CA LYS A 6 10.11 -25.08 26.37
C LYS A 6 8.95 -26.05 26.14
N SER A 7 8.69 -26.94 27.09
CA SER A 7 7.53 -27.85 27.02
C SER A 7 6.21 -27.08 27.09
N ILE A 8 6.09 -26.10 28.00
CA ILE A 8 4.87 -25.28 28.11
C ILE A 8 4.71 -24.39 26.88
N GLU A 9 5.81 -23.88 26.33
CA GLU A 9 5.80 -23.11 25.09
C GLU A 9 5.37 -23.95 23.88
N ALA A 10 5.81 -25.21 23.78
CA ALA A 10 5.36 -26.14 22.74
C ALA A 10 3.85 -26.45 22.87
N GLU A 11 3.34 -26.61 24.10
CA GLU A 11 1.91 -26.77 24.39
C GLU A 11 1.11 -25.52 23.95
N LEU A 12 1.64 -24.32 24.22
CA LEU A 12 1.05 -23.05 23.78
C LEU A 12 1.01 -22.92 22.26
N VAL A 13 2.09 -23.25 21.55
CA VAL A 13 2.12 -23.23 20.08
C VAL A 13 1.06 -24.15 19.51
N LYS A 14 0.96 -25.38 20.03
CA LYS A 14 -0.04 -26.36 19.61
C LYS A 14 -1.47 -25.86 19.82
N VAL A 15 -1.77 -25.28 20.98
CA VAL A 15 -3.10 -24.71 21.26
C VAL A 15 -3.44 -23.57 20.30
N LEU A 16 -2.47 -22.70 20.01
CA LEU A 16 -2.66 -21.58 19.08
C LEU A 16 -2.82 -22.02 17.61
N GLU A 17 -2.22 -23.14 17.21
CA GLU A 17 -2.26 -23.66 15.83
C GLU A 17 -3.45 -24.59 15.57
N GLU A 18 -3.83 -25.45 16.53
CA GLU A 18 -4.82 -26.52 16.30
C GLU A 18 -6.26 -26.15 16.67
N TYR A 19 -6.47 -25.34 17.71
CA TYR A 19 -7.79 -25.21 18.35
C TYR A 19 -8.47 -23.84 18.14
N GLY A 20 -7.80 -22.89 17.49
CA GLY A 20 -8.24 -21.49 17.53
C GLY A 20 -8.19 -20.93 18.95
N PRO A 21 -8.88 -19.82 19.27
CA PRO A 21 -8.74 -19.14 20.55
C PRO A 21 -9.50 -19.88 21.67
N ASN A 22 -9.00 -21.03 22.14
CA ASN A 22 -9.44 -21.62 23.40
C ASN A 22 -8.94 -20.76 24.57
N VAL A 23 -9.70 -19.72 24.89
CA VAL A 23 -9.31 -18.66 25.85
C VAL A 23 -8.94 -19.23 27.21
N GLU A 24 -9.65 -20.24 27.70
CA GLU A 24 -9.39 -20.85 29.01
C GLU A 24 -8.08 -21.64 29.03
N GLU A 25 -7.80 -22.39 27.96
CA GLU A 25 -6.57 -23.17 27.85
C GLU A 25 -5.35 -22.26 27.68
N ILE A 26 -5.47 -21.20 26.87
CA ILE A 26 -4.45 -20.15 26.73
C ILE A 26 -4.19 -19.46 28.08
N PHE A 27 -5.25 -19.13 28.84
CA PHE A 27 -5.13 -18.55 30.16
C PHE A 27 -4.39 -19.47 31.13
N ASN A 28 -4.76 -20.75 31.18
CA ASN A 28 -4.11 -21.75 32.03
C ASN A 28 -2.62 -21.94 31.69
N LEU A 29 -2.28 -21.93 30.40
CA LEU A 29 -0.89 -21.95 29.94
C LEU A 29 -0.14 -20.67 30.36
N GLY A 30 -0.77 -19.51 30.24
CA GLY A 30 -0.22 -18.24 30.73
C GLY A 30 0.11 -18.28 32.23
N VAL A 31 -0.77 -18.85 33.05
CA VAL A 31 -0.51 -19.05 34.50
C VAL A 31 0.66 -20.00 34.74
N LYS A 32 0.76 -21.13 34.00
CA LYS A 32 1.89 -22.06 34.09
C LYS A 32 3.21 -21.38 33.74
N ILE A 33 3.23 -20.57 32.67
CA ILE A 33 4.40 -19.78 32.26
C ILE A 33 4.82 -18.82 33.38
N GLY A 34 3.88 -18.02 33.90
CA GLY A 34 4.17 -17.04 34.96
C GLY A 34 4.78 -17.66 36.22
N ARG A 35 4.27 -18.83 36.65
CA ARG A 35 4.83 -19.57 37.80
C ARG A 35 6.26 -20.03 37.57
N GLU A 36 6.57 -20.52 36.37
CA GLU A 36 7.93 -20.97 36.04
C GLU A 36 8.91 -19.81 35.88
N LEU A 37 8.47 -18.67 35.35
CA LEU A 37 9.29 -17.45 35.29
C LEU A 37 9.62 -16.94 36.69
N GLN A 38 8.64 -16.91 37.59
CA GLN A 38 8.83 -16.53 38.99
C GLN A 38 9.78 -17.49 39.72
N ALA A 39 9.58 -18.80 39.57
CA ALA A 39 10.41 -19.83 40.21
C ALA A 39 11.88 -19.75 39.78
N LYS A 40 12.15 -19.29 38.55
CA LYS A 40 13.50 -19.14 37.99
C LYS A 40 14.09 -17.74 38.12
N ASN A 41 13.35 -16.79 38.69
CA ASN A 41 13.73 -15.37 38.77
C ASN A 41 14.08 -14.78 37.39
N LEU A 42 13.22 -15.02 36.40
CA LEU A 42 13.36 -14.55 35.01
C LEU A 42 12.19 -13.62 34.62
N PRO A 43 12.07 -12.42 35.24
CA PRO A 43 10.91 -11.54 35.03
C PRO A 43 10.82 -11.00 33.59
N ASP A 44 11.96 -10.82 32.92
CA ASP A 44 12.03 -10.21 31.58
C ASP A 44 12.12 -11.24 30.44
N TYR A 45 12.02 -12.55 30.75
CA TYR A 45 12.12 -13.58 29.74
C TYR A 45 10.87 -13.59 28.85
N ARG A 46 11.09 -13.40 27.55
CA ARG A 46 10.06 -13.50 26.52
C ARG A 46 10.13 -14.87 25.86
N LEU A 47 8.97 -15.50 25.68
CA LEU A 47 8.87 -16.75 24.91
C LEU A 47 9.27 -16.50 23.45
N GLU A 48 10.01 -17.44 22.88
CA GLU A 48 10.54 -17.37 21.51
C GLU A 48 9.40 -17.26 20.48
N THR A 49 8.26 -17.91 20.73
CA THR A 49 7.07 -17.83 19.87
C THR A 49 6.51 -16.41 19.75
N PHE A 50 6.50 -15.63 20.83
CA PHE A 50 6.01 -14.25 20.81
C PHE A 50 7.01 -13.32 20.14
N VAL A 51 8.31 -13.54 20.35
CA VAL A 51 9.36 -12.78 19.65
C VAL A 51 9.26 -13.00 18.14
N LYS A 52 9.15 -14.25 17.68
CA LYS A 52 8.98 -14.58 16.26
C LYS A 52 7.72 -13.99 15.64
N LYS A 53 6.59 -14.04 16.37
CA LYS A 53 5.33 -13.42 15.89
C LYS A 53 5.48 -11.90 15.73
N GLU A 54 6.10 -11.23 16.70
CA GLU A 54 6.35 -9.79 16.64
C GLU A 54 7.29 -9.43 15.48
N GLU A 55 8.36 -10.19 15.26
CA GLU A 55 9.27 -9.99 14.13
C GLU A 55 8.54 -10.11 12.77
N ILE A 56 7.65 -11.11 12.63
CA ILE A 56 6.85 -11.29 11.41
C ILE A 56 5.88 -10.12 11.22
N GLU A 57 5.19 -9.67 12.26
CA GLU A 57 4.28 -8.53 12.17
C GLU A 57 5.02 -7.23 11.84
N ASN A 58 6.16 -6.99 12.47
CA ASN A 58 7.02 -5.84 12.17
C ASN A 58 7.50 -5.86 10.70
N LEU A 59 7.82 -7.04 10.17
CA LEU A 59 8.18 -7.21 8.77
C LEU A 59 7.00 -6.91 7.83
N ARG A 60 5.81 -7.45 8.13
CA ARG A 60 4.58 -7.19 7.38
C ARG A 60 4.23 -5.71 7.36
N GLU A 61 4.35 -5.05 8.51
CA GLU A 61 4.13 -3.61 8.64
C GLU A 61 5.16 -2.81 7.83
N SER A 62 6.44 -3.19 7.91
CA SER A 62 7.52 -2.54 7.15
C SER A 62 7.28 -2.62 5.64
N ILE A 63 6.85 -3.78 5.14
CA ILE A 63 6.48 -3.98 3.72
C ILE A 63 5.27 -3.11 3.36
N ARG A 64 4.22 -3.12 4.19
CA ARG A 64 3.00 -2.31 3.97
C ARG A 64 3.32 -0.82 3.91
N ASN A 65 4.13 -0.33 4.86
CA ASN A 65 4.54 1.07 4.91
C ASN A 65 5.37 1.44 3.68
N LYS A 66 6.29 0.58 3.24
CA LYS A 66 7.07 0.84 2.03
C LYS A 66 6.21 0.85 0.76
N LYS A 67 5.21 -0.04 0.66
CA LYS A 67 4.22 0.01 -0.44
C LYS A 67 3.48 1.34 -0.45
N ARG A 68 3.02 1.82 0.72
CA ARG A 68 2.34 3.12 0.85
C ARG A 68 3.22 4.27 0.38
N GLU A 69 4.47 4.32 0.86
CA GLU A 69 5.41 5.36 0.43
C GLU A 69 5.63 5.39 -1.09
N ILE A 70 5.65 4.24 -1.76
CA ILE A 70 5.77 4.18 -3.22
C ILE A 70 4.47 4.64 -3.88
N ALA A 71 3.32 4.21 -3.36
CA ALA A 71 2.01 4.59 -3.87
C ALA A 71 1.82 6.12 -3.81
N ASP A 72 2.23 6.75 -2.71
CA ASP A 72 2.18 8.19 -2.50
C ASP A 72 3.07 8.94 -3.51
N LEU A 73 4.23 8.40 -3.88
CA LEU A 73 5.08 9.00 -4.92
C LEU A 73 4.37 9.06 -6.28
N ILE A 74 3.61 8.01 -6.62
CA ILE A 74 2.85 7.96 -7.87
C ILE A 74 1.60 8.84 -7.77
N LEU A 75 0.90 8.87 -6.63
CA LEU A 75 -0.21 9.80 -6.39
C LEU A 75 0.22 11.24 -6.60
N ASN A 76 1.39 11.64 -6.10
CA ASN A 76 1.93 12.97 -6.32
C ASN A 76 2.13 13.29 -7.82
N GLN A 77 2.46 12.30 -8.65
CA GLN A 77 2.54 12.51 -10.11
C GLN A 77 1.14 12.69 -10.73
N VAL A 78 0.14 11.96 -10.26
CA VAL A 78 -1.26 12.11 -10.68
C VAL A 78 -1.77 13.50 -10.30
N HIS A 79 -1.54 13.93 -9.06
CA HIS A 79 -1.89 15.27 -8.58
C HIS A 79 -1.22 16.36 -9.43
N ALA A 80 0.08 16.22 -9.72
CA ALA A 80 0.80 17.20 -10.54
C ALA A 80 0.31 17.22 -12.00
N ALA A 81 -0.05 16.07 -12.56
CA ALA A 81 -0.64 15.98 -13.90
C ALA A 81 -1.99 16.70 -13.98
N ILE A 82 -2.89 16.46 -13.04
CA ILE A 82 -4.20 17.11 -12.99
C ILE A 82 -4.07 18.60 -12.69
N LYS A 83 -3.13 18.98 -11.82
CA LYS A 83 -2.83 20.39 -11.56
C LYS A 83 -2.44 21.14 -12.84
N GLU A 84 -1.62 20.53 -13.70
CA GLU A 84 -1.22 21.17 -14.96
C GLU A 84 -2.41 21.42 -15.89
N ILE A 85 -3.37 20.48 -15.97
CA ILE A 85 -4.62 20.66 -16.72
C ILE A 85 -5.39 21.88 -16.20
N ILE A 86 -5.50 22.00 -14.88
CA ILE A 86 -6.20 23.11 -14.22
C ILE A 86 -5.48 24.44 -14.43
N ASP A 87 -4.15 24.45 -14.36
CA ASP A 87 -3.33 25.65 -14.59
C ASP A 87 -3.43 26.15 -16.05
N GLU A 88 -3.77 25.28 -17.00
CA GLU A 88 -4.08 25.61 -18.40
C GLU A 88 -5.53 26.13 -18.59
N GLY A 89 -6.33 26.16 -17.52
CA GLY A 89 -7.69 26.67 -17.51
C GLY A 89 -8.77 25.62 -17.84
N ASP A 90 -8.42 24.34 -17.81
CA ASP A 90 -9.32 23.21 -18.11
C ASP A 90 -9.72 22.43 -16.83
N SER A 91 -10.60 21.45 -16.94
CA SER A 91 -10.96 20.52 -15.86
C SER A 91 -10.58 19.09 -16.17
N TRP A 92 -10.31 18.29 -15.14
CA TRP A 92 -10.18 16.85 -15.29
C TRP A 92 -11.51 16.16 -14.95
N ASP A 93 -12.20 15.71 -15.98
CA ASP A 93 -13.54 15.12 -15.89
C ASP A 93 -13.47 13.61 -16.07
N VAL A 94 -14.15 12.86 -15.21
CA VAL A 94 -14.25 11.39 -15.27
C VAL A 94 -15.65 10.91 -14.91
N GLY A 95 -16.07 9.79 -15.49
CA GLY A 95 -17.37 9.20 -15.15
C GLY A 95 -17.47 7.73 -15.51
N VAL A 96 -18.42 7.04 -14.86
CA VAL A 96 -18.73 5.64 -15.09
C VAL A 96 -19.83 5.48 -16.16
N GLY A 97 -19.66 4.47 -17.01
CA GLY A 97 -20.62 4.15 -18.08
C GLY A 97 -20.10 4.44 -19.49
N SER A 98 -20.86 3.99 -20.49
CA SER A 98 -20.43 4.01 -21.89
C SER A 98 -20.27 5.41 -22.50
N TYR A 99 -20.92 6.42 -21.91
CA TYR A 99 -20.86 7.81 -22.39
C TYR A 99 -19.51 8.48 -22.09
N TYR A 100 -18.77 8.00 -21.08
CA TYR A 100 -17.53 8.59 -20.57
C TYR A 100 -16.28 7.78 -20.95
N ARG A 101 -16.37 6.94 -21.99
CA ARG A 101 -15.40 5.86 -22.29
C ARG A 101 -13.99 6.35 -22.69
N ASN A 102 -13.77 7.66 -22.80
CA ASN A 102 -12.47 8.28 -23.06
C ASN A 102 -12.18 9.50 -22.18
N ASP A 103 -13.05 9.79 -21.22
CA ASP A 103 -12.93 10.98 -20.40
C ASP A 103 -11.76 10.80 -19.43
N GLY A 104 -11.15 11.91 -19.02
CA GLY A 104 -10.04 11.92 -18.08
C GLY A 104 -8.69 11.41 -18.62
N LYS A 105 -8.57 11.03 -19.90
CA LYS A 105 -7.25 10.70 -20.47
C LYS A 105 -6.37 11.94 -20.57
N PHE A 106 -5.15 11.81 -20.10
CA PHE A 106 -4.14 12.86 -20.21
C PHE A 106 -3.57 12.93 -21.63
N SER A 107 -3.17 14.13 -22.04
CA SER A 107 -2.44 14.36 -23.29
C SER A 107 -1.08 13.67 -23.27
N ASP A 108 -0.53 13.37 -24.44
CA ASP A 108 0.80 12.75 -24.55
C ASP A 108 1.91 13.60 -23.91
N GLU A 109 1.76 14.93 -23.89
CA GLU A 109 2.70 15.85 -23.23
C GLU A 109 2.66 15.67 -21.71
N ILE A 110 1.48 15.65 -21.10
CA ILE A 110 1.30 15.40 -19.66
C ILE A 110 1.80 14.00 -19.31
N VAL A 111 1.50 12.97 -20.11
CA VAL A 111 1.98 11.60 -19.87
C VAL A 111 3.50 11.51 -19.94
N LYS A 112 4.15 12.15 -20.92
CA LYS A 112 5.61 12.21 -21.00
C LYS A 112 6.23 12.94 -19.82
N LYS A 113 5.52 13.95 -19.30
CA LYS A 113 5.96 14.80 -18.20
C LYS A 113 5.80 14.11 -16.84
N TYR A 114 4.70 13.42 -16.57
CA TYR A 114 4.39 12.86 -15.24
C TYR A 114 4.39 11.34 -15.17
N PHE A 115 4.58 10.65 -16.31
CA PHE A 115 4.68 9.20 -16.38
C PHE A 115 3.48 8.44 -15.81
N VAL A 116 2.30 9.05 -15.87
CA VAL A 116 1.02 8.45 -15.47
C VAL A 116 -0.02 8.70 -16.55
N GLN A 117 -0.95 7.77 -16.72
CA GLN A 117 -2.08 7.89 -17.64
C GLN A 117 -3.32 7.28 -16.99
N PHE A 118 -4.44 7.99 -17.05
CA PHE A 118 -5.73 7.46 -16.64
C PHE A 118 -6.16 6.31 -17.58
N GLU A 119 -6.61 5.18 -17.00
CA GLU A 119 -7.07 4.02 -17.76
C GLU A 119 -8.58 3.83 -17.67
N SER A 120 -9.13 3.88 -16.46
CA SER A 120 -10.52 3.59 -16.22
C SER A 120 -10.97 4.08 -14.85
N ILE A 121 -12.29 4.11 -14.67
CA ILE A 121 -12.95 4.42 -13.41
C ILE A 121 -14.04 3.38 -13.17
N GLN A 122 -14.22 3.01 -11.91
CA GLN A 122 -15.29 2.13 -11.46
C GLN A 122 -15.99 2.75 -10.25
N GLN A 123 -17.25 2.38 -10.05
CA GLN A 123 -18.00 2.76 -8.87
C GLN A 123 -18.60 1.48 -8.27
N PRO A 124 -17.91 0.84 -7.32
CA PRO A 124 -18.34 -0.45 -6.78
C PRO A 124 -19.68 -0.38 -6.02
N GLN A 125 -19.99 0.78 -5.45
CA GLN A 125 -21.20 1.04 -4.68
C GLN A 125 -21.94 2.24 -5.28
N THR A 126 -23.24 2.12 -5.50
CA THR A 126 -24.09 3.23 -5.96
C THR A 126 -23.96 4.42 -5.00
N ASN A 127 -23.66 5.61 -5.54
CA ASN A 127 -23.38 6.84 -4.80
C ASN A 127 -22.14 6.79 -3.88
N GLY A 128 -21.32 5.75 -3.98
CA GLY A 128 -20.04 5.64 -3.27
C GLY A 128 -18.91 6.34 -4.02
N SER A 129 -17.75 6.46 -3.36
CA SER A 129 -16.52 6.94 -3.99
C SER A 129 -16.15 6.09 -5.21
N PHE A 130 -15.44 6.72 -6.14
CA PHE A 130 -14.92 6.05 -7.32
C PHE A 130 -13.58 5.38 -7.03
N GLU A 131 -13.35 4.26 -7.71
CA GLU A 131 -12.05 3.64 -7.87
C GLU A 131 -11.51 4.05 -9.24
N THR A 132 -10.50 4.93 -9.25
CA THR A 132 -9.83 5.36 -10.47
C THR A 132 -8.54 4.57 -10.66
N TYR A 133 -8.31 4.12 -11.88
CA TYR A 133 -7.17 3.29 -12.25
C TYR A 133 -6.25 4.08 -13.15
N PHE A 134 -5.02 4.28 -12.70
CA PHE A 134 -3.96 4.90 -13.48
C PHE A 134 -2.90 3.87 -13.83
N ARG A 135 -2.29 4.00 -15.00
CA ARG A 135 -1.12 3.24 -15.39
C ARG A 135 0.11 4.12 -15.39
N VAL A 136 1.15 3.59 -14.78
CA VAL A 136 2.50 4.14 -14.84
C VAL A 136 3.09 3.90 -16.23
N LYS A 137 3.71 4.93 -16.82
CA LYS A 137 4.22 4.97 -18.20
C LYS A 137 5.69 5.34 -18.27
N GLY A 138 6.29 5.16 -19.45
CA GLY A 138 7.65 5.64 -19.75
C GLY A 138 8.73 5.03 -18.85
N LYS A 139 9.63 5.86 -18.32
CA LYS A 139 10.76 5.38 -17.50
C LYS A 139 10.32 4.71 -16.19
N LEU A 140 9.18 5.12 -15.64
CA LEU A 140 8.63 4.44 -14.48
C LEU A 140 8.08 3.06 -14.86
N GLU A 141 7.42 2.92 -16.01
CA GLU A 141 6.97 1.62 -16.52
C GLU A 141 8.14 0.64 -16.71
N GLU A 142 9.25 1.09 -17.29
CA GLU A 142 10.50 0.31 -17.38
C GLU A 142 10.99 -0.16 -16.00
N THR A 143 10.88 0.71 -14.99
CA THR A 143 11.29 0.40 -13.62
C THR A 143 10.36 -0.63 -12.98
N PHE A 144 9.04 -0.48 -13.10
CA PHE A 144 8.08 -1.47 -12.62
C PHE A 144 8.31 -2.83 -13.27
N ASN A 145 8.51 -2.87 -14.59
CA ASN A 145 8.78 -4.10 -15.33
C ASN A 145 10.11 -4.75 -14.89
N LYS A 146 11.17 -3.98 -14.66
CA LYS A 146 12.46 -4.48 -14.17
C LYS A 146 12.32 -5.21 -12.83
N PHE A 147 11.42 -4.77 -11.97
CA PHE A 147 11.17 -5.39 -10.67
C PHE A 147 10.03 -6.42 -10.69
N GLU A 148 9.45 -6.69 -11.87
CA GLU A 148 8.34 -7.63 -12.11
C GLU A 148 7.06 -7.23 -11.37
N TYR A 149 6.80 -5.93 -11.30
CA TYR A 149 5.62 -5.36 -10.66
C TYR A 149 4.61 -4.84 -11.67
N GLY A 150 3.32 -5.01 -11.35
CA GLY A 150 2.22 -4.46 -12.15
C GLY A 150 2.23 -2.93 -12.17
N THR A 151 1.96 -2.34 -13.33
CA THR A 151 2.08 -0.90 -13.57
C THR A 151 0.81 -0.10 -13.28
N THR A 152 -0.25 -0.76 -12.82
CA THR A 152 -1.52 -0.14 -12.45
C THR A 152 -1.51 0.26 -10.98
N ILE A 153 -1.99 1.47 -10.73
CA ILE A 153 -2.28 2.00 -9.40
C ILE A 153 -3.77 2.34 -9.33
N GLU A 154 -4.37 1.97 -8.22
CA GLU A 154 -5.75 2.34 -7.90
C GLU A 154 -5.71 3.54 -6.95
N ILE A 155 -6.57 4.53 -7.20
CA ILE A 155 -6.69 5.74 -6.39
C ILE A 155 -8.17 5.96 -6.14
N THR A 156 -8.54 6.20 -4.89
CA THR A 156 -9.91 6.56 -4.53
C THR A 156 -10.17 8.01 -4.91
N LEU A 157 -11.30 8.27 -5.56
CA LEU A 157 -11.80 9.61 -5.85
C LEU A 157 -13.15 9.80 -5.15
N ASP A 158 -13.23 10.79 -4.26
CA ASP A 158 -14.50 11.08 -3.58
C ASP A 158 -15.58 11.53 -4.57
N ASN A 159 -16.78 10.98 -4.36
CA ASN A 159 -17.98 11.29 -5.11
C ASN A 159 -18.97 12.04 -4.23
N ASP A 160 -18.72 13.33 -4.02
CA ASP A 160 -19.56 14.17 -3.16
C ASP A 160 -20.94 14.47 -3.77
N SER A 161 -21.08 14.35 -5.10
CA SER A 161 -22.33 14.63 -5.81
C SER A 161 -23.29 13.43 -5.78
N GLY A 162 -22.77 12.21 -5.61
CA GLY A 162 -23.53 10.98 -5.79
C GLY A 162 -23.90 10.71 -7.25
N GLU A 163 -23.32 11.46 -8.19
CA GLU A 163 -23.56 11.29 -9.62
C GLU A 163 -22.63 10.22 -10.22
N ASP A 164 -22.91 9.81 -11.45
CA ASP A 164 -22.09 8.83 -12.17
C ASP A 164 -20.83 9.48 -12.78
N ASN A 165 -20.61 10.79 -12.59
CA ASN A 165 -19.44 11.52 -13.03
C ASN A 165 -18.97 12.52 -11.96
N THR A 166 -17.75 13.02 -12.14
CA THR A 166 -17.18 14.08 -11.32
C THR A 166 -16.10 14.85 -12.10
N SER A 167 -15.86 16.07 -11.65
CA SER A 167 -14.96 17.05 -12.27
C SER A 167 -14.00 17.61 -11.23
N ILE A 168 -12.70 17.52 -11.47
CA ILE A 168 -11.67 18.20 -10.69
C ILE A 168 -11.27 19.47 -11.43
N SER A 169 -11.65 20.63 -10.88
CA SER A 169 -11.47 21.93 -11.56
C SER A 169 -10.67 22.95 -10.74
N SER A 170 -10.25 22.60 -9.52
CA SER A 170 -9.44 23.45 -8.67
C SER A 170 -8.37 22.65 -7.93
N GLU A 171 -7.28 23.32 -7.53
CA GLU A 171 -6.22 22.70 -6.73
C GLU A 171 -6.73 22.06 -5.41
N ARG A 172 -7.83 22.61 -4.86
CA ARG A 172 -8.45 22.07 -3.66
C ARG A 172 -9.06 20.70 -3.92
N ASP A 173 -9.71 20.53 -5.07
CA ASP A 173 -10.42 19.30 -5.44
C ASP A 173 -9.46 18.14 -5.73
N ILE A 174 -8.19 18.44 -6.05
CA ILE A 174 -7.16 17.42 -6.23
C ILE A 174 -7.00 16.56 -4.97
N GLN A 175 -7.25 17.11 -3.79
CA GLN A 175 -7.20 16.36 -2.52
C GLN A 175 -8.29 15.30 -2.39
N ASN A 176 -9.33 15.35 -3.23
CA ASN A 176 -10.36 14.31 -3.30
C ASN A 176 -9.85 13.02 -3.96
N LEU A 177 -8.63 13.03 -4.53
CA LEU A 177 -7.88 11.83 -4.94
C LEU A 177 -6.95 11.40 -3.81
N TYR A 178 -7.23 10.25 -3.20
CA TYR A 178 -6.53 9.75 -2.02
C TYR A 178 -6.44 8.22 -1.98
N SER A 179 -5.86 7.69 -0.90
CA SER A 179 -5.72 6.25 -0.65
C SER A 179 -5.12 5.47 -1.83
N PRO A 180 -3.92 5.83 -2.31
CA PRO A 180 -3.33 5.15 -3.45
C PRO A 180 -2.95 3.71 -3.06
N SER A 181 -3.32 2.75 -3.90
CA SER A 181 -3.10 1.33 -3.68
C SER A 181 -2.30 0.72 -4.83
N LEU A 182 -1.15 0.14 -4.50
CA LEU A 182 -0.32 -0.60 -5.43
C LEU A 182 -0.71 -2.07 -5.47
N MET A 183 -1.11 -2.52 -6.66
CA MET A 183 -1.41 -3.92 -6.97
C MET A 183 -0.14 -4.74 -7.20
N ILE A 184 0.79 -4.71 -6.24
CA ILE A 184 2.05 -5.46 -6.31
C ILE A 184 2.09 -6.57 -5.25
N GLY A 185 2.46 -7.78 -5.69
CA GLY A 185 2.77 -8.91 -4.82
C GLY A 185 4.19 -8.81 -4.30
N VAL A 186 4.37 -8.80 -2.98
CA VAL A 186 5.69 -8.78 -2.33
C VAL A 186 5.73 -9.91 -1.31
N GLU A 187 6.78 -10.72 -1.39
CA GLU A 187 7.03 -11.77 -0.42
C GLU A 187 7.26 -11.18 0.98
N GLN A 188 6.71 -11.82 2.01
CA GLN A 188 6.82 -11.38 3.40
C GLN A 188 8.15 -11.84 4.01
N THR A 189 9.26 -11.48 3.36
CA THR A 189 10.63 -11.83 3.72
C THR A 189 11.50 -10.58 3.79
N LEU A 190 12.66 -10.66 4.46
CA LEU A 190 13.63 -9.55 4.50
C LEU A 190 14.15 -9.21 3.10
N GLU A 191 14.32 -10.21 2.24
CA GLU A 191 14.70 -10.03 0.84
C GLU A 191 13.60 -9.30 0.06
N GLY A 192 12.33 -9.68 0.25
CA GLY A 192 11.19 -8.98 -0.34
C GLY A 192 11.13 -7.50 0.08
N LEU A 193 11.38 -7.21 1.36
CA LEU A 193 11.47 -5.83 1.85
C LEU A 193 12.63 -5.06 1.20
N GLU A 194 13.80 -5.70 1.03
CA GLU A 194 14.97 -5.07 0.42
C GLU A 194 14.75 -4.80 -1.07
N LYS A 195 14.17 -5.75 -1.82
CA LYS A 195 13.74 -5.54 -3.22
C LYS A 195 12.81 -4.33 -3.33
N LEU A 196 11.89 -4.18 -2.38
CA LEU A 196 10.94 -3.07 -2.35
C LEU A 196 11.61 -1.72 -2.05
N LYS A 197 12.65 -1.67 -1.20
CA LYS A 197 13.46 -0.46 -0.99
C LYS A 197 14.21 -0.05 -2.25
N GLN A 198 14.89 -1.00 -2.90
CA GLN A 198 15.62 -0.75 -4.15
C GLN A 198 14.67 -0.27 -5.25
N PHE A 199 13.46 -0.84 -5.30
CA PHE A 199 12.41 -0.39 -6.21
C PHE A 199 12.00 1.07 -5.94
N LYS A 200 11.75 1.42 -4.68
CA LYS A 200 11.46 2.81 -4.29
C LYS A 200 12.58 3.76 -4.71
N GLU A 201 13.83 3.41 -4.44
CA GLU A 201 14.99 4.24 -4.82
C GLU A 201 15.08 4.44 -6.33
N ALA A 202 14.81 3.40 -7.11
CA ALA A 202 14.77 3.49 -8.57
C ALA A 202 13.65 4.43 -9.07
N ILE A 203 12.47 4.38 -8.45
CA ILE A 203 11.37 5.33 -8.74
C ILE A 203 11.81 6.76 -8.41
N VAL A 204 12.29 7.01 -7.20
CA VAL A 204 12.73 8.35 -6.76
C VAL A 204 13.81 8.90 -7.69
N LYS A 205 14.77 8.07 -8.09
CA LYS A 205 15.80 8.44 -9.07
C LYS A 205 15.20 8.91 -10.39
N ASN A 206 14.26 8.15 -10.95
CA ASN A 206 13.61 8.53 -12.21
C ASN A 206 12.80 9.83 -12.07
N LEU A 207 12.09 10.02 -10.97
CA LEU A 207 11.34 11.26 -10.70
C LEU A 207 12.25 12.48 -10.51
N MET A 208 13.39 12.34 -9.81
CA MET A 208 14.35 13.44 -9.64
C MET A 208 14.98 13.89 -10.95
N PHE A 209 15.36 12.95 -11.83
CA PHE A 209 15.91 13.32 -13.14
C PHE A 209 14.91 14.05 -14.04
N GLN A 210 13.61 13.89 -13.82
CA GLN A 210 12.61 14.70 -14.52
C GLN A 210 12.62 16.15 -14.07
N ILE A 211 12.87 16.43 -12.78
CA ILE A 211 12.88 17.79 -12.26
C ILE A 211 14.11 18.56 -12.79
N ILE A 212 15.28 17.91 -12.79
CA ILE A 212 16.54 18.54 -13.25
C ILE A 212 16.55 18.77 -14.77
N GLY A 213 15.88 17.92 -15.55
CA GLY A 213 15.76 18.12 -17.00
C GLY A 213 14.76 19.20 -17.42
N ARG A 214 14.04 19.83 -16.47
CA ARG A 214 13.07 20.91 -16.70
C ARG A 214 13.61 22.31 -16.35
N THR A 215 14.78 22.40 -15.68
CA THR A 215 15.53 23.65 -15.44
C THR A 215 16.57 23.87 -16.53
#